data_AF-A0A7X7FWN8-F1
#
_entry.id   AF-A0A7X7FWN8-F1
#
_cell.length_a   1.000
_cell.length_b   1.000
_cell.length_c   1.000
_cell.angle_alpha   90.00
_cell.angle_beta   90.00
_cell.angle_gamma   90.00
#
_symmetry.space_group_name_H-M   'P 1'
#
loop_
_entity.id
_entity.type
_entity.pdbx_description
1 polymer ?
#
loop_
_entity_poly.entity_id
_entity_poly.type
_entity_poly.pdbx_seq_one_letter_code
_entity_poly.pdbx_strand_id
1 'polypeptide(L)'
;MYLNNYTRGIRFLCLSLAFLISCNTNAQQIISSQNKKAIKYYNKGNNAIGNRDFKTAVEWAEKAIKIDETFTEAYIMIAESYSFTKNCEQSCLYFEKAIASNPEFSKKLYYFAANEHMRCGDFEKAVKRFDEYFFRNAMDKTEIPNAVRENYELCLYRLQLMKDSLAINPINMGENVNSIYAEYLPSLTVDESKIVFT
;
A
#
# COMPACT_ATOMS: atom_id res chain seq x y z
N MET A 1 -55.23 -45.78 -14.36
CA MET A 1 -54.86 -44.78 -13.32
C MET A 1 -53.34 -44.78 -13.02
N TYR A 2 -52.45 -44.88 -14.03
CA TYR A 2 -50.99 -45.04 -13.82
C TYR A 2 -50.09 -44.04 -14.58
N LEU A 3 -50.64 -43.16 -15.42
CA LEU A 3 -49.84 -42.25 -16.27
C LEU A 3 -49.43 -40.92 -15.60
N ASN A 4 -49.93 -40.61 -14.40
CA ASN A 4 -49.76 -39.28 -13.79
C ASN A 4 -48.51 -39.14 -12.89
N ASN A 5 -47.83 -40.24 -12.57
CA ASN A 5 -46.66 -40.23 -11.68
C ASN A 5 -45.34 -40.02 -12.44
N TYR A 6 -45.26 -40.45 -13.71
CA TYR A 6 -44.06 -40.29 -14.55
C TYR A 6 -43.81 -38.83 -14.99
N THR A 7 -44.86 -38.10 -15.34
CA THR A 7 -44.77 -36.68 -15.75
C THR A 7 -44.41 -35.76 -14.59
N ARG A 8 -44.82 -36.10 -13.35
CA ARG A 8 -44.36 -35.42 -12.13
C ARG A 8 -42.89 -35.68 -11.85
N GLY A 9 -42.41 -36.92 -11.96
CA GLY A 9 -41.01 -37.26 -11.77
C GLY A 9 -40.07 -36.52 -12.74
N ILE A 10 -40.43 -36.46 -14.03
CA ILE A 10 -39.66 -35.75 -15.06
C ILE A 10 -39.67 -34.22 -14.83
N ARG A 11 -40.79 -33.64 -14.41
CA ARG A 11 -40.85 -32.20 -14.06
C ARG A 11 -39.99 -31.86 -12.85
N PHE A 12 -39.99 -32.69 -11.80
CA PHE A 12 -39.12 -32.51 -10.63
C PHE A 12 -37.64 -32.70 -11.00
N LEU A 13 -37.32 -33.63 -11.90
CA LEU A 13 -35.95 -33.85 -12.39
C LEU A 13 -35.45 -32.69 -13.28
N CYS A 14 -36.33 -32.09 -14.10
CA CYS A 14 -35.99 -30.91 -14.91
C CYS A 14 -35.87 -29.63 -14.07
N LEU A 15 -36.69 -29.47 -13.02
CA LEU A 15 -36.60 -28.34 -12.08
C LEU A 15 -35.35 -28.43 -11.19
N SER A 16 -34.90 -29.63 -10.81
CA SER A 16 -33.65 -29.81 -10.06
C SER A 16 -32.42 -29.62 -10.95
N LEU A 17 -32.47 -30.01 -12.22
CA LEU A 17 -31.37 -29.81 -13.18
C LEU A 17 -31.20 -28.32 -13.56
N ALA A 18 -32.29 -27.55 -13.60
CA ALA A 18 -32.24 -26.10 -13.85
C ALA A 18 -31.65 -25.31 -12.67
N PHE A 19 -31.81 -25.79 -11.43
CA PHE A 19 -31.29 -25.14 -10.22
C PHE A 19 -29.77 -25.33 -10.02
N LEU A 20 -29.20 -26.37 -10.64
CA LEU A 20 -27.76 -26.67 -10.58
C LEU A 20 -26.92 -25.83 -11.56
N ILE A 21 -27.54 -25.11 -12.49
CA ILE A 21 -26.83 -24.29 -13.51
C ILE A 21 -26.66 -22.83 -13.04
N SER A 22 -27.41 -22.39 -12.02
CA SER A 22 -27.49 -20.98 -11.62
C SER A 22 -26.48 -20.51 -10.56
N CYS A 23 -25.51 -21.33 -10.14
CA CYS A 23 -24.57 -20.93 -9.09
C CYS A 23 -23.11 -21.23 -9.46
N ASN A 24 -22.63 -20.61 -10.53
CA ASN A 24 -21.19 -20.41 -10.76
C ASN A 24 -20.90 -18.91 -10.85
N THR A 25 -21.30 -18.15 -9.84
CA THR A 25 -20.69 -16.84 -9.61
C THR A 25 -19.33 -17.09 -8.95
N ASN A 26 -18.29 -17.31 -9.76
CA ASN A 26 -16.93 -17.08 -9.30
C ASN A 26 -16.91 -15.62 -8.83
N ALA A 27 -16.71 -15.40 -7.53
CA ALA A 27 -16.41 -14.09 -6.98
C ALA A 27 -15.05 -13.66 -7.51
N GLN A 28 -14.99 -13.20 -8.76
CA GLN A 28 -13.81 -12.54 -9.29
C GLN A 28 -13.66 -11.24 -8.52
N GLN A 29 -12.51 -11.09 -7.87
CA GLN A 29 -12.12 -9.86 -7.22
C GLN A 29 -12.20 -8.76 -8.29
N ILE A 30 -13.06 -7.76 -8.08
CA ILE A 30 -13.21 -6.64 -9.01
C ILE A 30 -11.89 -5.88 -8.96
N ILE A 31 -11.14 -5.98 -10.05
CA ILE A 31 -9.88 -5.27 -10.24
C ILE A 31 -10.03 -4.19 -11.31
N SER A 32 -9.23 -3.12 -11.23
CA SER A 32 -9.37 -1.97 -12.12
C SER A 32 -9.09 -2.28 -13.59
N SER A 33 -8.23 -3.26 -13.89
CA SER A 33 -7.92 -3.67 -15.26
C SER A 33 -8.88 -4.73 -15.80
N GLN A 34 -9.28 -4.59 -17.07
CA GLN A 34 -10.00 -5.62 -17.84
C GLN A 34 -9.08 -6.38 -18.81
N ASN A 35 -7.80 -6.00 -18.91
CA ASN A 35 -6.87 -6.61 -19.84
C ASN A 35 -6.34 -7.95 -19.31
N LYS A 36 -6.84 -9.07 -19.87
CA LYS A 36 -6.46 -10.44 -19.46
C LYS A 36 -4.95 -10.69 -19.37
N LYS A 37 -4.14 -10.06 -20.24
CA LYS A 37 -2.68 -10.20 -20.22
C LYS A 37 -2.06 -9.42 -19.06
N ALA A 38 -2.51 -8.19 -18.81
CA ALA A 38 -2.09 -7.40 -17.64
C ALA A 38 -2.46 -8.12 -16.34
N ILE A 39 -3.69 -8.61 -16.23
CA ILE A 39 -4.20 -9.40 -15.08
C ILE A 39 -3.34 -10.64 -14.86
N LYS A 40 -2.95 -11.36 -15.93
CA LYS A 40 -2.06 -12.52 -15.83
C LYS A 40 -0.69 -12.15 -15.27
N TYR A 41 -0.11 -11.02 -15.66
CA TYR A 41 1.15 -10.55 -15.08
C TYR A 41 0.98 -10.15 -13.61
N TYR A 42 -0.06 -9.39 -13.27
CA TYR A 42 -0.40 -9.03 -11.90
C TYR A 42 -0.56 -10.26 -10.99
N ASN A 43 -1.24 -11.31 -11.46
CA ASN A 43 -1.39 -12.55 -10.70
C ASN A 43 -0.05 -13.28 -10.46
N LYS A 44 0.91 -13.19 -11.38
CA LYS A 44 2.28 -13.67 -11.13
C LYS A 44 2.98 -12.84 -10.07
N GLY A 45 2.80 -11.52 -10.10
CA GLY A 45 3.29 -10.62 -9.05
C GLY A 45 2.71 -10.98 -7.68
N ASN A 46 1.40 -11.22 -7.58
CA ASN A 46 0.74 -11.68 -6.35
C ASN A 46 1.31 -13.00 -5.82
N ASN A 47 1.62 -13.95 -6.70
CA ASN A 47 2.28 -15.18 -6.27
C ASN A 47 3.68 -14.91 -5.69
N ALA A 48 4.44 -14.00 -6.29
CA ALA A 48 5.74 -13.57 -5.76
C ALA A 48 5.61 -12.86 -4.40
N ILE A 49 4.60 -11.98 -4.22
CA ILE A 49 4.25 -11.40 -2.91
C ILE A 49 4.00 -12.47 -1.86
N GLY A 50 3.22 -13.51 -2.19
CA GLY A 50 2.96 -14.65 -1.29
C GLY A 50 4.23 -15.37 -0.86
N ASN A 51 5.25 -15.41 -1.72
CA ASN A 51 6.58 -15.96 -1.44
C ASN A 51 7.55 -14.95 -0.81
N ARG A 52 7.08 -13.72 -0.50
CA ARG A 52 7.90 -12.58 -0.04
C ARG A 52 9.03 -12.18 -1.01
N ASP A 53 8.91 -12.53 -2.28
CA ASP A 53 9.81 -12.12 -3.34
C ASP A 53 9.33 -10.78 -3.93
N PHE A 54 9.60 -9.71 -3.19
CA PHE A 54 9.18 -8.35 -3.56
C PHE A 54 9.84 -7.85 -4.85
N LYS A 55 11.06 -8.30 -5.16
CA LYS A 55 11.75 -7.92 -6.39
C LYS A 55 11.02 -8.49 -7.61
N THR A 56 10.73 -9.78 -7.59
CA THR A 56 9.97 -10.43 -8.68
C THR A 56 8.54 -9.90 -8.77
N ALA A 57 7.93 -9.52 -7.63
CA ALA A 57 6.61 -8.88 -7.63
C ALA A 57 6.62 -7.56 -8.41
N VAL A 58 7.60 -6.69 -8.16
CA VAL A 58 7.79 -5.43 -8.93
C VAL A 58 7.94 -5.73 -10.42
N GLU A 59 8.83 -6.65 -10.81
CA GLU A 59 9.06 -6.97 -12.22
C GLU A 59 7.80 -7.44 -12.96
N TRP A 60 6.93 -8.20 -12.30
CA TRP A 60 5.67 -8.65 -12.88
C TRP A 60 4.62 -7.53 -12.91
N ALA A 61 4.53 -6.72 -11.87
CA ALA A 61 3.62 -5.58 -11.82
C ALA A 61 3.99 -4.52 -12.86
N GLU A 62 5.29 -4.26 -13.08
CA GLU A 62 5.77 -3.37 -14.15
C GLU A 62 5.36 -3.85 -15.54
N LYS A 63 5.39 -5.17 -15.78
CA LYS A 63 4.86 -5.77 -17.02
C LYS A 63 3.34 -5.61 -17.12
N ALA A 64 2.62 -5.61 -16.00
CA ALA A 64 1.18 -5.39 -16.00
C ALA A 64 0.83 -3.94 -16.36
N ILE A 65 1.46 -2.95 -15.71
CA ILE A 65 1.21 -1.52 -15.99
C ILE A 65 1.66 -1.11 -17.41
N LYS A 66 2.67 -1.78 -17.99
CA LYS A 66 3.07 -1.56 -19.39
C LYS A 66 2.01 -2.01 -20.39
N ILE A 67 1.16 -2.96 -20.00
CA ILE A 67 0.05 -3.45 -20.83
C ILE A 67 -1.22 -2.64 -20.57
N ASP A 68 -1.42 -2.18 -19.33
CA ASP A 68 -2.55 -1.37 -18.92
C ASP A 68 -2.10 -0.33 -17.87
N GLU A 69 -1.89 0.90 -18.34
CA GLU A 69 -1.43 2.04 -17.54
C GLU A 69 -2.48 2.54 -16.54
N THR A 70 -3.71 2.00 -16.57
CA THR A 70 -4.77 2.33 -15.61
C THR A 70 -4.92 1.29 -14.50
N PHE A 71 -4.08 0.24 -14.51
CA PHE A 71 -4.14 -0.85 -13.54
C PHE A 71 -3.63 -0.44 -12.16
N THR A 72 -4.53 0.15 -11.37
CA THR A 72 -4.23 0.80 -10.09
C THR A 72 -3.65 -0.18 -9.07
N GLU A 73 -4.15 -1.41 -8.98
CA GLU A 73 -3.64 -2.44 -8.06
C GLU A 73 -2.20 -2.84 -8.40
N ALA A 74 -1.79 -2.81 -9.67
CA ALA A 74 -0.42 -3.10 -10.04
C ALA A 74 0.53 -1.98 -9.60
N TYR A 75 0.12 -0.71 -9.65
CA TYR A 75 0.89 0.38 -9.05
C TYR A 75 1.00 0.23 -7.53
N ILE A 76 -0.11 -0.13 -6.85
CA ILE A 76 -0.12 -0.39 -5.40
C ILE A 76 0.83 -1.53 -5.05
N MET A 77 0.82 -2.64 -5.80
CA MET A 77 1.74 -3.77 -5.58
C MET A 77 3.21 -3.35 -5.65
N ILE A 78 3.56 -2.47 -6.60
CA ILE A 78 4.93 -1.96 -6.71
C ILE A 78 5.25 -1.09 -5.49
N ALA A 79 4.35 -0.17 -5.13
CA ALA A 79 4.52 0.72 -3.99
C ALA A 79 4.71 -0.06 -2.68
N GLU A 80 3.86 -1.05 -2.40
CA GLU A 80 3.95 -1.91 -1.23
C GLU A 80 5.23 -2.74 -1.23
N SER A 81 5.65 -3.27 -2.39
CA SER A 81 6.91 -4.04 -2.52
C SER A 81 8.13 -3.18 -2.16
N TYR A 82 8.15 -1.92 -2.61
CA TYR A 82 9.17 -0.96 -2.20
C TYR A 82 9.02 -0.56 -0.73
N SER A 83 7.79 -0.53 -0.21
CA SER A 83 7.55 -0.29 1.21
C SER A 83 8.19 -1.39 2.06
N PHE A 84 7.95 -2.67 1.73
CA PHE A 84 8.53 -3.81 2.44
C PHE A 84 10.06 -3.89 2.35
N THR A 85 10.64 -3.44 1.24
CA THR A 85 12.10 -3.40 1.05
C THR A 85 12.75 -2.11 1.57
N LYS A 86 11.98 -1.30 2.32
CA LYS A 86 12.42 -0.03 2.95
C LYS A 86 12.93 1.03 1.95
N ASN A 87 12.59 0.90 0.68
CA ASN A 87 12.86 1.93 -0.32
C ASN A 87 11.67 2.89 -0.37
N CYS A 88 11.67 3.86 0.55
CA CYS A 88 10.52 4.73 0.71
C CYS A 88 10.31 5.69 -0.48
N GLU A 89 11.39 6.14 -1.13
CA GLU A 89 11.30 7.08 -2.26
C GLU A 89 10.54 6.46 -3.44
N GLN A 90 10.89 5.22 -3.81
CA GLN A 90 10.18 4.49 -4.85
C GLN A 90 8.75 4.15 -4.42
N SER A 91 8.55 3.80 -3.15
CA SER A 91 7.20 3.54 -2.63
C SER A 91 6.29 4.75 -2.75
N CYS A 92 6.75 5.94 -2.33
CA CYS A 92 6.05 7.22 -2.51
C CYS A 92 5.70 7.47 -3.97
N LEU A 93 6.67 7.35 -4.88
CA LEU A 93 6.47 7.56 -6.31
C LEU A 93 5.34 6.68 -6.86
N TYR A 94 5.31 5.40 -6.50
CA TYR A 94 4.32 4.46 -7.01
C TYR A 94 2.95 4.59 -6.35
N PHE A 95 2.86 5.00 -5.09
CA PHE A 95 1.58 5.39 -4.49
C PHE A 95 0.99 6.62 -5.17
N GLU A 96 1.80 7.63 -5.49
CA GLU A 96 1.33 8.81 -6.24
C GLU A 96 0.87 8.43 -7.66
N LYS A 97 1.56 7.51 -8.34
CA LYS A 97 1.10 6.97 -9.63
C LYS A 97 -0.22 6.21 -9.50
N ALA A 98 -0.41 5.43 -8.43
CA ALA A 98 -1.68 4.73 -8.18
C ALA A 98 -2.83 5.72 -7.96
N ILE A 99 -2.60 6.81 -7.22
CA ILE A 99 -3.59 7.89 -7.04
C ILE A 99 -3.90 8.54 -8.39
N ALA A 100 -2.87 8.84 -9.19
CA ALA A 100 -3.03 9.48 -10.48
C ALA A 100 -3.75 8.58 -11.50
N SER A 101 -3.56 7.26 -11.47
CA SER A 101 -4.22 6.32 -12.39
C SER A 101 -5.72 6.24 -12.14
N ASN A 102 -6.14 6.29 -10.88
CA ASN A 102 -7.56 6.36 -10.51
C ASN A 102 -7.74 7.03 -9.13
N PRO A 103 -8.03 8.35 -9.11
CA PRO A 103 -8.19 9.10 -7.85
C PRO A 103 -9.34 8.61 -6.97
N GLU A 104 -10.34 7.94 -7.55
CA GLU A 104 -11.53 7.44 -6.88
C GLU A 104 -11.44 5.95 -6.53
N PHE A 105 -10.31 5.30 -6.82
CA PHE A 105 -10.12 3.87 -6.58
C PHE A 105 -10.36 3.48 -5.12
N SER A 106 -9.73 4.22 -4.20
CA SER A 106 -9.91 4.02 -2.78
C SER A 106 -9.40 5.22 -2.00
N LYS A 107 -10.24 5.80 -1.13
CA LYS A 107 -9.79 6.84 -0.20
C LYS A 107 -8.63 6.38 0.69
N LYS A 108 -8.51 5.08 1.00
CA LYS A 108 -7.39 4.54 1.78
C LYS A 108 -6.03 4.75 1.12
N LEU A 109 -6.00 4.91 -0.21
CA LEU A 109 -4.76 5.12 -0.94
C LEU A 109 -4.06 6.43 -0.54
N TYR A 110 -4.83 7.47 -0.22
CA TYR A 110 -4.31 8.74 0.29
C TYR A 110 -3.69 8.58 1.68
N TYR A 111 -4.30 7.77 2.55
CA TYR A 111 -3.73 7.42 3.85
C TYR A 111 -2.42 6.64 3.71
N PHE A 112 -2.35 5.66 2.78
CA PHE A 112 -1.12 4.91 2.53
C PHE A 112 0.00 5.80 1.97
N ALA A 113 -0.31 6.66 1.00
CA ALA A 113 0.63 7.65 0.49
C ALA A 113 1.12 8.59 1.60
N ALA A 114 0.22 9.07 2.47
CA ALA A 114 0.57 9.95 3.59
C ALA A 114 1.56 9.29 4.55
N ASN A 115 1.29 8.04 4.96
CA ASN A 115 2.20 7.29 5.82
C ASN A 115 3.55 7.02 5.16
N GLU A 116 3.55 6.76 3.85
CA GLU A 116 4.78 6.50 3.11
C GLU A 116 5.65 7.77 2.99
N HIS A 117 5.03 8.93 2.71
CA HIS A 117 5.73 10.23 2.75
C HIS A 117 6.25 10.55 4.16
N MET A 118 5.45 10.27 5.20
CA MET A 118 5.89 10.41 6.59
C MET A 118 7.11 9.55 6.88
N ARG A 119 7.17 8.33 6.34
CA ARG A 119 8.32 7.41 6.47
C ARG A 119 9.55 7.92 5.73
N CYS A 120 9.38 8.62 4.61
CA CYS A 120 10.46 9.31 3.91
C CYS A 120 10.88 10.63 4.55
N GLY A 121 10.17 11.11 5.57
CA GLY A 121 10.41 12.43 6.14
C GLY A 121 9.91 13.60 5.30
N ASP A 122 9.14 13.35 4.22
CA ASP A 122 8.47 14.39 3.44
C ASP A 122 7.14 14.75 4.13
N PHE A 123 7.24 15.45 5.26
CA PHE A 123 6.06 15.76 6.09
C PHE A 123 5.11 16.74 5.39
N GLU A 124 5.60 17.58 4.48
CA GLU A 124 4.74 18.49 3.70
C GLU A 124 3.81 17.71 2.78
N LYS A 125 4.32 16.73 2.03
CA LYS A 125 3.47 15.87 1.20
C LYS A 125 2.61 14.95 2.05
N ALA A 126 3.11 14.44 3.17
CA ALA A 126 2.33 13.62 4.09
C ALA A 126 1.06 14.36 4.57
N VAL A 127 1.20 15.61 5.05
CA VAL A 127 0.08 16.47 5.46
C VAL A 127 -0.91 16.66 4.32
N LYS A 128 -0.45 17.01 3.11
CA LYS A 128 -1.32 17.17 1.94
C LYS A 128 -2.12 15.91 1.61
N ARG A 129 -1.52 14.72 1.76
CA ARG A 129 -2.22 13.44 1.51
C ARG A 129 -3.20 13.10 2.63
N PHE A 130 -2.89 13.41 3.89
CA PHE A 130 -3.84 13.29 5.00
C PHE A 130 -5.04 14.23 4.85
N ASP A 131 -4.81 15.48 4.44
CA ASP A 131 -5.90 16.44 4.18
C ASP A 131 -6.88 15.89 3.14
N GLU A 132 -6.37 15.35 2.04
CA GLU A 132 -7.18 14.72 1.01
C GLU A 132 -7.92 13.48 1.53
N TYR A 133 -7.26 12.67 2.38
CA TYR A 133 -7.91 11.55 3.06
C TYR A 133 -9.08 12.02 3.95
N PHE A 134 -8.89 13.06 4.75
CA PHE A 134 -9.94 13.60 5.62
C PHE A 134 -11.08 14.22 4.83
N PHE A 135 -10.79 14.98 3.77
CA PHE A 135 -11.77 15.56 2.87
C PHE A 135 -12.68 14.48 2.29
N ARG A 136 -12.10 13.40 1.76
CA ARG A 136 -12.84 12.27 1.19
C ARG A 136 -13.69 11.52 2.22
N ASN A 137 -13.19 11.34 3.44
CA ASN A 137 -13.97 10.69 4.51
C ASN A 137 -15.10 11.58 5.05
N ALA A 138 -14.93 12.89 5.04
CA ALA A 138 -15.97 13.83 5.45
C ALA A 138 -17.18 13.81 4.49
N MET A 139 -16.94 13.64 3.19
CA MET A 139 -18.01 13.46 2.19
C MET A 139 -18.87 12.22 2.48
N ASP A 140 -18.23 11.13 2.91
CA ASP A 140 -18.88 9.84 3.17
C ASP A 140 -19.41 9.70 4.62
N LYS A 141 -19.15 10.68 5.49
CA LYS A 141 -19.44 10.63 6.94
C LYS A 141 -18.90 9.39 7.65
N THR A 142 -17.78 8.84 7.15
CA THR A 142 -17.13 7.67 7.73
C THR A 142 -16.27 8.05 8.93
N GLU A 143 -16.31 7.23 9.98
CA GLU A 143 -15.45 7.39 11.15
C GLU A 143 -13.98 7.20 10.77
N ILE A 144 -13.14 8.12 11.23
CA ILE A 144 -11.69 8.10 11.01
C ILE A 144 -11.00 7.55 12.27
N PRO A 145 -10.17 6.49 12.16
CA PRO A 145 -9.44 5.96 13.30
C PRO A 145 -8.51 6.99 13.95
N ASN A 146 -8.39 6.95 15.28
CA ASN A 146 -7.56 7.91 16.04
C ASN A 146 -6.09 7.88 15.59
N ALA A 147 -5.53 6.70 15.30
CA ALA A 147 -4.15 6.56 14.82
C ALA A 147 -3.86 7.40 13.56
N VAL A 148 -4.85 7.61 12.69
CA VAL A 148 -4.68 8.46 11.51
C VAL A 148 -4.52 9.93 11.92
N ARG A 149 -5.32 10.40 12.88
CA ARG A 149 -5.24 11.77 13.41
C ARG A 149 -3.92 11.98 14.14
N GLU A 150 -3.51 11.01 14.96
CA GLU A 150 -2.22 11.05 15.66
C GLU A 150 -1.04 11.16 14.68
N ASN A 151 -1.03 10.37 13.60
CA ASN A 151 0.02 10.47 12.58
C ASN A 151 0.01 11.83 11.86
N TYR A 152 -1.18 12.39 11.60
CA TYR A 152 -1.31 13.73 11.01
C TYR A 152 -0.77 14.83 11.95
N GLU A 153 -1.18 14.83 13.21
CA GLU A 153 -0.68 15.77 14.23
C GLU A 153 0.84 15.65 14.41
N LEU A 154 1.37 14.42 14.37
CA LEU A 154 2.79 14.18 14.40
C LEU A 154 3.53 14.79 13.19
N CYS A 155 2.93 14.75 11.99
CA CYS A 155 3.50 15.43 10.82
C CYS A 155 3.50 16.95 10.98
N LEU A 156 2.41 17.54 11.49
CA LEU A 156 2.34 18.98 11.77
C LEU A 156 3.38 19.42 12.80
N TYR A 157 3.52 18.65 13.89
CA TYR A 157 4.53 18.91 14.90
C TYR A 157 5.94 18.85 14.32
N ARG A 158 6.24 17.86 13.48
CA ARG A 158 7.54 17.76 12.80
C ARG A 158 7.82 18.92 11.86
N LEU A 159 6.83 19.38 11.09
CA LEU A 159 6.98 20.57 10.25
C LEU A 159 7.30 21.82 11.06
N GLN A 160 6.62 22.00 12.21
CA GLN A 160 6.91 23.10 13.12
C GLN A 160 8.35 23.01 13.66
N LEU A 161 8.77 21.83 14.13
CA LEU A 161 10.13 21.62 14.60
C LEU A 161 11.18 21.89 13.51
N MET A 162 10.93 21.46 12.28
CA MET A 162 11.84 21.69 11.15
C MET A 162 11.99 23.17 10.83
N LYS A 163 10.91 23.94 10.92
CA LYS A 163 10.93 25.39 10.72
C LYS A 163 11.80 26.11 11.77
N ASP A 164 11.73 25.64 13.02
CA ASP A 164 12.46 26.20 14.15
C ASP A 164 13.84 25.53 14.35
N SER A 165 14.23 24.59 13.48
CA SER A 165 15.46 23.81 13.63
C SER A 165 16.70 24.56 13.17
N LEU A 166 17.81 24.32 13.88
CA LEU A 166 19.12 24.72 13.40
C LEU A 166 19.46 23.91 12.15
N ALA A 167 19.93 24.56 11.09
CA ALA A 167 20.46 23.87 9.92
C ALA A 167 21.72 23.09 10.32
N ILE A 168 21.55 21.79 10.59
CA ILE A 168 22.64 20.86 10.84
C ILE A 168 22.99 20.14 9.55
N ASN A 169 24.29 20.03 9.25
CA ASN A 169 24.81 19.22 8.16
C ASN A 169 25.68 18.12 8.78
N PRO A 170 25.10 16.95 9.15
CA PRO A 170 25.86 15.88 9.78
C PRO A 170 26.99 15.43 8.87
N ILE A 171 28.22 15.43 9.38
CA ILE A 171 29.39 14.93 8.67
C ILE A 171 29.68 13.53 9.21
N ASN A 172 29.77 12.55 8.31
CA ASN A 172 30.21 11.21 8.68
C ASN A 172 31.67 11.29 9.18
N MET A 173 31.92 10.82 10.40
CA MET A 173 33.20 10.92 11.09
C MET A 173 34.15 9.74 10.79
N GLY A 174 33.84 8.93 9.78
CA GLY A 174 34.60 7.76 9.36
C GLY A 174 34.16 6.48 10.06
N GLU A 175 34.66 5.33 9.57
CA GLU A 175 34.23 3.99 9.99
C GLU A 175 34.48 3.69 11.49
N ASN A 176 35.40 4.41 12.14
CA ASN A 176 35.67 4.26 13.57
C ASN A 176 34.55 4.83 14.47
N VAL A 177 33.67 5.67 13.92
CA VAL A 177 32.55 6.31 14.65
C VAL A 177 31.21 5.99 14.01
N ASN A 178 31.16 5.94 12.68
CA ASN A 178 29.98 5.58 11.90
C ASN A 178 30.20 4.21 11.23
N SER A 179 30.41 3.17 12.05
CA SER A 179 30.57 1.80 11.57
C SER A 179 29.26 1.26 10.96
N ILE A 180 29.33 0.09 10.31
CA ILE A 180 28.12 -0.61 9.82
C ILE A 180 27.33 -1.29 10.95
N TYR A 181 27.91 -1.37 12.14
CA TYR A 181 27.30 -1.99 13.30
C TYR A 181 26.52 -0.93 14.09
N ALA A 182 25.54 -1.38 14.88
CA ALA A 182 24.83 -0.48 15.77
C ALA A 182 25.73 -0.15 16.97
N GLU A 183 26.07 1.12 17.13
CA GLU A 183 26.74 1.62 18.33
C GLU A 183 25.70 1.75 19.45
N TYR A 184 25.98 1.17 20.62
CA TYR A 184 25.05 1.18 21.75
C TYR A 184 25.45 2.23 22.78
N LEU A 185 24.44 2.99 23.23
CA LEU A 185 24.52 3.89 24.38
C LEU A 185 25.73 4.86 24.34
N PRO A 186 25.87 5.69 23.28
CA PRO A 186 26.87 6.74 23.30
C PRO A 186 26.63 7.64 24.52
N SER A 187 27.67 7.83 25.33
CA SER A 187 27.62 8.65 26.53
C SER A 187 28.71 9.71 26.48
N LEU A 188 28.39 10.90 27.00
CA LEU A 188 29.37 11.94 27.21
C LEU A 188 30.05 11.74 28.56
N THR A 189 31.35 12.01 28.62
CA THR A 189 32.01 12.21 29.92
C THR A 189 31.40 13.39 30.66
N VAL A 190 31.57 13.45 31.99
CA VAL A 190 30.96 14.50 32.85
C VAL A 190 31.34 15.92 32.40
N ASP A 191 32.52 16.08 31.81
CA ASP A 191 33.04 17.33 31.27
C ASP A 191 32.70 17.56 29.78
N GLU A 192 31.90 16.68 29.18
CA GLU A 192 31.50 16.69 27.76
C GLU A 192 32.66 16.66 26.76
N SER A 193 33.89 16.35 27.21
CA SER A 193 35.08 16.39 26.36
C SER A 193 35.28 15.13 25.51
N LYS A 194 34.62 14.02 25.86
CA LYS A 194 34.72 12.74 25.14
C LYS A 194 33.35 12.09 25.00
N ILE A 195 33.16 11.42 23.87
CA ILE A 195 32.05 10.48 23.65
C ILE A 195 32.61 9.07 23.79
N VAL A 196 31.96 8.27 24.63
CA VAL A 196 32.23 6.83 24.80
C VAL A 196 31.07 6.07 24.18
N PHE A 197 31.38 5.18 23.24
CA PHE A 197 30.42 4.32 22.53
C PHE A 197 31.05 2.93 22.32
N THR A 198 30.23 1.90 22.13
CA THR A 198 30.64 0.48 22.03
C THR A 198 29.79 -0.28 21.03
#